data_AF-A0A8H7VQZ5-F1
#
_entry.id   AF-A0A8H7VQZ5-F1
#
_cell.length_a   1.000
_cell.length_b   1.000
_cell.length_c   1.000
_cell.angle_alpha   90.00
_cell.angle_beta   90.00
_cell.angle_gamma   90.00
#
_symmetry.space_group_name_H-M   'P 1'
#
loop_
_entity.id
_entity.type
_entity.pdbx_description
1 polymer ?
#
loop_
_entity_poly.entity_id
_entity_poly.type
_entity_poly.pdbx_seq_one_letter_code
_entity_poly.pdbx_strand_id
1 'polypeptide(L)'
;MMENTTSVLIDPSTDKENDENENISTAQHQQEYKLYNNNTPLRLREWIAVFLSGVTPFGKPTWPPVFIWIIIILLFFVMSGELLVSKETVGEFMELKPFNYMLGPSIQILIQTGARFPPCMRHTAHMPPTQNYICINATTAETIQTSTFLSLFESENEAFTTQPPWEQQNNITKGNHNDDRMELSICSLEDICGFGGFANKKTPDQAFRFLTPLFVHSGLVHWGLNMIALVSIGFKLERLMSGWRFGVAYVISGIFGNVFGANFALPTTPKLGCGASVFGLMGCIFIDLGLRWHTVQHPFRHLVKLFVFTSKVYHIIVNNDHTIN
;
A
#
# COMPACT_ATOMS: atom_id res chain seq x y z
N MET A 1 68.04 34.46 -10.93
CA MET A 1 66.89 33.97 -10.14
C MET A 1 65.67 34.22 -11.02
N MET A 2 65.10 33.30 -11.82
CA MET A 2 64.50 31.97 -11.53
C MET A 2 63.65 32.01 -10.24
N GLU A 3 62.35 31.65 -10.18
CA GLU A 3 61.55 30.53 -10.73
C GLU A 3 60.09 31.00 -11.02
N ASN A 4 59.21 30.48 -11.89
CA ASN A 4 58.82 29.17 -12.48
C ASN A 4 57.54 28.56 -11.83
N THR A 5 56.43 28.57 -12.59
CA THR A 5 55.16 27.87 -12.32
C THR A 5 54.86 26.94 -13.51
N THR A 6 54.80 25.63 -13.28
CA THR A 6 54.42 24.61 -14.28
C THR A 6 52.95 24.20 -14.13
N SER A 7 52.20 24.31 -15.22
CA SER A 7 50.86 23.72 -15.42
C SER A 7 50.96 22.38 -16.14
N VAL A 8 50.18 21.39 -15.70
CA VAL A 8 50.04 20.06 -16.31
C VAL A 8 48.82 20.07 -17.26
N LEU A 9 49.01 19.63 -18.51
CA LEU A 9 48.01 19.49 -19.57
C LEU A 9 47.25 18.15 -19.46
N ILE A 10 45.93 18.16 -19.67
CA ILE A 10 45.06 16.98 -19.81
C ILE A 10 44.74 16.78 -21.31
N ASP A 11 44.88 15.54 -21.80
CA ASP A 11 44.78 15.12 -23.20
C ASP A 11 43.29 15.01 -23.70
N PRO A 12 42.90 15.60 -24.84
CA PRO A 12 41.51 15.64 -25.35
C PRO A 12 41.01 14.39 -26.10
N SER A 13 41.80 13.30 -26.16
CA SER A 13 41.51 12.15 -27.03
C SER A 13 40.47 11.15 -26.48
N THR A 14 40.20 11.13 -25.17
CA THR A 14 39.33 10.15 -24.50
C THR A 14 37.83 10.49 -24.54
N ASP A 15 37.46 11.74 -24.77
CA ASP A 15 36.05 12.17 -24.78
C ASP A 15 35.33 11.83 -26.10
N LYS A 16 36.04 11.82 -27.23
CA LYS A 16 35.44 11.57 -28.56
C LYS A 16 35.00 10.12 -28.76
N GLU A 17 35.70 9.17 -28.14
CA GLU A 17 35.39 7.74 -28.24
C GLU A 17 34.16 7.34 -27.42
N ASN A 18 33.88 8.08 -26.34
CA ASN A 18 32.68 7.86 -25.51
C ASN A 18 31.40 8.39 -26.20
N ASP A 19 31.48 9.54 -26.88
CA ASP A 19 30.35 10.13 -27.62
C ASP A 19 29.93 9.28 -28.84
N GLU A 20 30.87 8.64 -29.54
CA GLU A 20 30.53 7.74 -30.67
C GLU A 20 29.88 6.43 -30.19
N ASN A 21 30.38 5.84 -29.10
CA ASN A 21 29.83 4.62 -28.54
C ASN A 21 28.43 4.81 -27.93
N GLU A 22 28.14 5.99 -27.38
CA GLU A 22 26.80 6.31 -26.87
C GLU A 22 25.76 6.50 -28.00
N ASN A 23 26.17 7.12 -29.11
CA ASN A 23 25.33 7.30 -30.30
C ASN A 23 25.01 5.98 -31.01
N ILE A 24 25.98 5.06 -31.13
CA ILE A 24 25.79 3.74 -31.75
C ILE A 24 24.81 2.89 -30.92
N SER A 25 24.96 2.88 -29.60
CA SER A 25 24.09 2.10 -28.72
C SER A 25 22.66 2.66 -28.63
N THR A 26 22.49 3.98 -28.78
CA THR A 26 21.16 4.62 -28.87
C THR A 26 20.45 4.28 -30.17
N ALA A 27 21.18 4.24 -31.29
CA ALA A 27 20.66 3.83 -32.59
C ALA A 27 20.25 2.34 -32.62
N GLN A 28 21.05 1.47 -31.99
CA GLN A 28 20.74 0.03 -31.87
C GLN A 28 19.47 -0.21 -31.05
N HIS A 29 19.27 0.49 -29.92
CA HIS A 29 18.04 0.39 -29.13
C HIS A 29 16.80 0.87 -29.91
N GLN A 30 16.94 1.91 -30.73
CA GLN A 30 15.87 2.37 -31.62
C GLN A 30 15.50 1.34 -32.69
N GLN A 31 16.48 0.55 -33.14
CA GLN A 31 16.30 -0.47 -34.17
C GLN A 31 15.66 -1.75 -33.59
N GLU A 32 16.03 -2.13 -32.38
CA GLU A 32 15.48 -3.27 -31.65
C GLU A 32 14.02 -3.04 -31.24
N TYR A 33 13.67 -1.80 -30.85
CA TYR A 33 12.30 -1.39 -30.57
C TYR A 33 11.39 -1.48 -31.81
N LYS A 34 11.92 -1.16 -33.00
CA LYS A 34 11.19 -1.29 -34.27
C LYS A 34 10.91 -2.76 -34.62
N LEU A 35 11.82 -3.67 -34.30
CA LEU A 35 11.67 -5.11 -34.57
C LEU A 35 10.60 -5.75 -33.68
N TYR A 36 10.54 -5.38 -32.39
CA TYR A 36 9.53 -5.87 -31.44
C TYR A 36 8.10 -5.44 -31.80
N ASN A 37 7.94 -4.24 -32.36
CA ASN A 37 6.64 -3.66 -32.71
C ASN A 37 5.95 -4.35 -33.91
N ASN A 38 6.70 -5.10 -34.73
CA ASN A 38 6.18 -5.71 -35.96
C ASN A 38 5.57 -7.11 -35.76
N ASN A 39 5.87 -7.81 -34.66
CA ASN A 39 5.51 -9.23 -34.48
C ASN A 39 4.31 -9.49 -33.54
N THR A 40 3.59 -8.46 -33.07
CA THR A 40 2.47 -8.61 -32.12
C THR A 40 1.12 -8.22 -32.74
N PRO A 41 0.03 -8.99 -32.49
CA PRO A 41 -1.27 -8.72 -33.10
C PRO A 41 -1.90 -7.39 -32.63
N LEU A 42 -2.41 -6.62 -33.61
CA LEU A 42 -2.91 -5.24 -33.46
C LEU A 42 -3.97 -5.03 -32.35
N ARG A 43 -4.89 -5.97 -32.14
CA ARG A 43 -5.96 -5.84 -31.13
C ARG A 43 -5.47 -6.01 -29.69
N LEU A 44 -4.42 -6.81 -29.51
CA LEU A 44 -3.71 -6.96 -28.23
C LEU A 44 -2.79 -5.76 -27.99
N ARG A 45 -2.24 -5.15 -29.05
CA ARG A 45 -1.42 -3.92 -29.00
C ARG A 45 -2.18 -2.73 -28.44
N GLU A 46 -3.47 -2.54 -28.73
CA GLU A 46 -4.21 -1.37 -28.22
C GLU A 46 -4.44 -1.42 -26.72
N TRP A 47 -4.93 -2.56 -26.20
CA TRP A 47 -5.16 -2.73 -24.76
C TRP A 47 -3.85 -2.73 -23.97
N ILE A 48 -2.82 -3.43 -24.47
CA ILE A 48 -1.52 -3.50 -23.80
C ILE A 48 -0.74 -2.16 -23.93
N ALA A 49 -0.84 -1.43 -25.06
CA ALA A 49 -0.17 -0.14 -25.22
C ALA A 49 -0.81 0.98 -24.39
N VAL A 50 -2.10 0.93 -24.08
CA VAL A 50 -2.72 1.87 -23.13
C VAL A 50 -2.13 1.71 -21.73
N PHE A 51 -1.76 0.48 -21.33
CA PHE A 51 -1.05 0.22 -20.07
C PHE A 51 0.48 0.41 -20.17
N LEU A 52 1.10 0.20 -21.34
CA LEU A 52 2.57 0.28 -21.51
C LEU A 52 3.12 1.63 -22.00
N SER A 53 2.32 2.51 -22.60
CA SER A 53 2.80 3.76 -23.24
C SER A 53 2.99 4.97 -22.32
N GLY A 54 2.68 4.83 -21.03
CA GLY A 54 2.51 6.00 -20.17
C GLY A 54 3.78 6.56 -19.54
N VAL A 55 4.70 5.72 -19.10
CA VAL A 55 5.83 6.13 -18.26
C VAL A 55 6.98 5.12 -18.37
N THR A 56 7.78 5.18 -19.43
CA THR A 56 9.07 4.47 -19.47
C THR A 56 10.11 5.40 -18.86
N PRO A 57 10.78 5.02 -17.74
CA PRO A 57 11.87 5.83 -17.22
C PRO A 57 13.01 5.84 -18.26
N PHE A 58 13.73 6.95 -18.39
CA PHE A 58 14.72 7.08 -19.45
C PHE A 58 16.04 6.40 -19.05
N GLY A 59 16.59 5.54 -19.92
CA GLY A 59 17.88 4.88 -19.72
C GLY A 59 17.97 3.51 -20.40
N LYS A 60 19.18 2.94 -20.48
CA LYS A 60 19.42 1.59 -21.00
C LYS A 60 19.19 0.56 -19.87
N PRO A 61 18.41 -0.51 -20.11
CA PRO A 61 18.20 -1.55 -19.11
C PRO A 61 19.51 -2.30 -18.88
N THR A 62 20.06 -2.24 -17.68
CA THR A 62 21.38 -2.82 -17.35
C THR A 62 21.28 -3.98 -16.37
N TRP A 63 20.18 -4.08 -15.60
CA TRP A 63 20.04 -5.06 -14.53
C TRP A 63 18.85 -6.00 -14.75
N PRO A 64 18.96 -7.29 -14.42
CA PRO A 64 17.83 -8.19 -14.41
C PRO A 64 16.84 -7.78 -13.29
N PRO A 65 15.53 -7.90 -13.51
CA PRO A 65 14.52 -7.52 -12.52
C PRO A 65 14.38 -8.64 -11.48
N VAL A 66 15.18 -8.62 -10.42
CA VAL A 66 15.23 -9.68 -9.39
C VAL A 66 14.35 -9.34 -8.20
N PHE A 67 14.44 -8.12 -7.68
CA PHE A 67 13.68 -7.65 -6.52
C PHE A 67 12.18 -7.72 -6.77
N ILE A 68 11.71 -7.34 -7.96
CA ILE A 68 10.29 -7.37 -8.30
C ILE A 68 9.72 -8.80 -8.25
N TRP A 69 10.50 -9.81 -8.66
CA TRP A 69 10.07 -11.21 -8.54
C TRP A 69 10.05 -11.66 -7.09
N ILE A 70 11.07 -11.30 -6.31
CA ILE A 70 11.13 -11.60 -4.88
C ILE A 70 9.92 -11.02 -4.15
N ILE A 71 9.59 -9.75 -4.39
CA ILE A 71 8.46 -9.10 -3.70
C ILE A 71 7.12 -9.70 -4.15
N ILE A 72 6.92 -10.02 -5.43
CA ILE A 72 5.68 -10.68 -5.89
C ILE A 72 5.48 -12.02 -5.19
N ILE A 73 6.54 -12.83 -5.12
CA ILE A 73 6.50 -14.13 -4.45
C ILE A 73 6.20 -13.97 -2.96
N LEU A 74 6.88 -13.02 -2.29
CA LEU A 74 6.65 -12.72 -0.88
C LEU A 74 5.20 -12.30 -0.62
N LEU A 75 4.65 -11.40 -1.45
CA LEU A 75 3.28 -10.92 -1.33
C LEU A 75 2.25 -12.02 -1.57
N PHE A 76 2.52 -12.95 -2.48
CA PHE A 76 1.69 -14.12 -2.70
C PHE A 76 1.65 -15.03 -1.46
N PHE A 77 2.80 -15.29 -0.82
CA PHE A 77 2.85 -16.09 0.39
C PHE A 77 2.17 -15.42 1.58
N VAL A 78 2.35 -14.10 1.74
CA VAL A 78 1.67 -13.35 2.81
C VAL A 78 0.15 -13.38 2.61
N MET A 79 -0.34 -13.11 1.40
CA MET A 79 -1.77 -13.24 1.06
C MET A 79 -2.30 -14.64 1.36
N SER A 80 -1.55 -15.68 0.98
CA SER A 80 -1.93 -17.07 1.28
C SER A 80 -2.00 -17.32 2.79
N GLY A 81 -1.06 -16.78 3.56
CA GLY A 81 -1.06 -16.85 5.03
C GLY A 81 -2.25 -16.13 5.67
N GLU A 82 -2.62 -14.95 5.18
CA GLU A 82 -3.78 -14.19 5.67
C GLU A 82 -5.08 -14.98 5.50
N LEU A 83 -5.26 -15.62 4.35
CA LEU A 83 -6.42 -16.46 4.07
C LEU A 83 -6.46 -17.72 4.95
N LEU A 84 -5.30 -18.30 5.28
CA LEU A 84 -5.21 -19.43 6.21
C LEU A 84 -5.57 -19.01 7.65
N VAL A 85 -5.06 -17.87 8.12
CA VAL A 85 -5.41 -17.31 9.44
C VAL A 85 -6.90 -16.98 9.51
N SER A 86 -7.47 -16.43 8.42
CA SER A 86 -8.91 -16.20 8.30
C SER A 86 -9.72 -17.49 8.46
N LYS A 87 -9.29 -18.58 7.80
CA LYS A 87 -9.95 -19.88 7.93
C LYS A 87 -9.90 -20.42 9.35
N GLU A 88 -8.77 -20.34 10.03
CA GLU A 88 -8.64 -20.84 11.39
C GLU A 88 -9.46 -20.03 12.40
N THR A 89 -9.59 -18.72 12.18
CA THR A 89 -10.29 -17.83 13.09
C THR A 89 -11.80 -17.86 12.87
N VAL A 90 -12.26 -17.83 11.62
CA VAL A 90 -13.68 -17.64 11.28
C VAL A 90 -14.34 -18.93 10.81
N GLY A 91 -13.55 -19.95 10.46
CA GLY A 91 -14.00 -21.18 9.81
C GLY A 91 -14.13 -21.06 8.28
N GLU A 92 -14.08 -19.84 7.74
CA GLU A 92 -14.27 -19.52 6.33
C GLU A 92 -13.05 -18.82 5.73
N PHE A 93 -12.74 -19.10 4.46
CA PHE A 93 -11.62 -18.47 3.76
C PHE A 93 -11.88 -17.01 3.38
N MET A 94 -13.14 -16.64 3.12
CA MET A 94 -13.54 -15.31 2.68
C MET A 94 -14.82 -14.88 3.40
N GLU A 95 -14.74 -13.80 4.17
CA GLU A 95 -15.91 -13.21 4.79
C GLU A 95 -16.68 -12.37 3.76
N LEU A 96 -17.74 -12.93 3.20
CA LEU A 96 -18.63 -12.24 2.25
C LEU A 96 -19.76 -11.45 2.95
N LYS A 97 -19.83 -11.51 4.29
CA LYS A 97 -20.87 -10.86 5.10
C LYS A 97 -20.22 -9.86 6.07
N PRO A 98 -20.68 -8.59 6.12
CA PRO A 98 -21.48 -7.91 5.10
C PRO A 98 -20.75 -7.90 3.74
N PHE A 99 -21.42 -7.57 2.63
CA PHE A 99 -20.90 -7.71 1.27
C PHE A 99 -19.48 -7.13 1.10
N ASN A 100 -18.48 -8.01 1.15
CA ASN A 100 -17.08 -7.65 1.02
C ASN A 100 -16.63 -7.90 -0.42
N TYR A 101 -16.63 -6.86 -1.24
CA TYR A 101 -16.16 -6.94 -2.62
C TYR A 101 -14.67 -7.30 -2.75
N MET A 102 -13.86 -7.06 -1.71
CA MET A 102 -12.41 -7.29 -1.75
C MET A 102 -12.00 -8.76 -1.61
N LEU A 103 -12.94 -9.65 -1.26
CA LEU A 103 -12.72 -11.10 -1.14
C LEU A 103 -11.54 -11.41 -0.20
N GLY A 104 -11.68 -11.07 1.08
CA GLY A 104 -10.62 -11.26 2.07
C GLY A 104 -11.09 -11.31 3.54
N PRO A 105 -10.15 -11.27 4.49
CA PRO A 105 -10.43 -11.40 5.92
C PRO A 105 -11.11 -10.16 6.53
N SER A 106 -11.60 -10.30 7.76
CA SER A 106 -12.15 -9.19 8.54
C SER A 106 -11.11 -8.11 8.87
N ILE A 107 -11.56 -6.87 9.09
CA ILE A 107 -10.69 -5.75 9.46
C ILE A 107 -9.90 -6.03 10.74
N GLN A 108 -10.51 -6.74 11.71
CA GLN A 108 -9.83 -7.09 12.96
C GLN A 108 -8.65 -8.03 12.70
N ILE A 109 -8.83 -9.05 11.84
CA ILE A 109 -7.77 -9.95 11.44
C ILE A 109 -6.66 -9.18 10.72
N LEU A 110 -7.01 -8.28 9.79
CA LEU A 110 -6.05 -7.39 9.12
C LEU A 110 -5.22 -6.55 10.10
N ILE A 111 -5.83 -6.01 11.16
CA ILE A 111 -5.11 -5.30 12.21
C ILE A 111 -4.17 -6.27 12.94
N GLN A 112 -4.64 -7.45 13.30
CA GLN A 112 -3.82 -8.45 13.99
C GLN A 112 -2.73 -9.07 13.12
N THR A 113 -2.84 -9.05 11.79
CA THR A 113 -1.80 -9.54 10.86
C THR A 113 -0.81 -8.46 10.44
N GLY A 114 -1.05 -7.19 10.76
CA GLY A 114 -0.06 -6.13 10.65
C GLY A 114 -0.45 -4.92 9.79
N ALA A 115 -1.75 -4.68 9.57
CA ALA A 115 -2.22 -3.45 8.95
C ALA A 115 -1.80 -2.21 9.76
N ARG A 116 -1.68 -1.08 9.06
CA ARG A 116 -1.37 0.20 9.69
C ARG A 116 -2.59 0.70 10.44
N PHE A 117 -2.53 0.71 11.76
CA PHE A 117 -3.61 1.19 12.60
C PHE A 117 -3.07 2.15 13.68
N PRO A 118 -3.24 3.48 13.50
CA PRO A 118 -2.67 4.48 14.40
C PRO A 118 -2.95 4.29 15.90
N PRO A 119 -4.12 3.81 16.35
CA PRO A 119 -4.36 3.50 17.76
C PRO A 119 -3.39 2.45 18.36
N CYS A 120 -2.89 1.49 17.57
CA CYS A 120 -1.87 0.54 18.04
C CYS A 120 -0.45 1.12 18.10
N MET A 121 -0.23 2.27 17.47
CA MET A 121 1.11 2.84 17.26
C MET A 121 1.37 4.06 18.14
N ARG A 122 0.31 4.79 18.49
CA ARG A 122 0.37 5.96 19.36
C ARG A 122 -0.99 6.20 20.02
N HIS A 123 -0.98 6.96 21.11
CA HIS A 123 -2.21 7.41 21.74
C HIS A 123 -3.04 8.29 20.78
N THR A 124 -4.32 7.99 20.62
CA THR A 124 -5.26 8.79 19.83
C THR A 124 -6.50 9.09 20.65
N ALA A 125 -7.10 10.28 20.45
CA ALA A 125 -8.32 10.65 21.16
C ALA A 125 -9.55 9.85 20.69
N HIS A 126 -9.50 9.27 19.49
CA HIS A 126 -10.64 8.52 18.92
C HIS A 126 -10.72 7.08 19.40
N MET A 127 -9.60 6.50 19.86
CA MET A 127 -9.55 5.15 20.38
C MET A 127 -8.51 5.05 21.52
N PRO A 128 -8.86 5.50 22.75
CA PRO A 128 -7.95 5.51 23.88
C PRO A 128 -7.67 4.10 24.43
N PRO A 129 -6.42 3.79 24.83
CA PRO A 129 -6.03 2.46 25.30
C PRO A 129 -6.68 2.02 26.62
N THR A 130 -7.26 2.96 27.39
CA THR A 130 -7.91 2.68 28.68
C THR A 130 -9.38 2.28 28.54
N GLN A 131 -9.94 2.34 27.33
CA GLN A 131 -11.32 2.00 27.06
C GLN A 131 -11.43 0.57 26.53
N ASN A 132 -12.56 -0.07 26.79
CA ASN A 132 -12.88 -1.37 26.24
C ASN A 132 -13.74 -1.24 24.98
N TYR A 133 -13.56 -2.19 24.08
CA TYR A 133 -14.18 -2.24 22.77
C TYR A 133 -14.92 -3.56 22.58
N ILE A 134 -15.89 -3.56 21.68
CA ILE A 134 -16.58 -4.76 21.26
C ILE A 134 -15.69 -5.46 20.24
N CYS A 135 -15.36 -6.72 20.49
CA CYS A 135 -14.69 -7.58 19.51
C CYS A 135 -15.59 -8.75 19.14
N ILE A 136 -15.28 -9.38 18.02
CA ILE A 136 -15.89 -10.64 17.64
C ILE A 136 -15.08 -11.76 18.30
N ASN A 137 -15.68 -12.47 19.25
CA ASN A 137 -15.13 -13.74 19.70
C ASN A 137 -15.46 -14.79 18.65
N ALA A 138 -14.44 -15.41 18.09
CA ALA A 138 -14.59 -16.51 17.15
C ALA A 138 -15.12 -17.76 17.88
N THR A 139 -16.45 -17.86 18.00
CA THR A 139 -17.08 -19.16 18.27
C THR A 139 -18.41 -19.43 17.59
N THR A 140 -19.11 -18.46 16.98
CA THR A 140 -20.30 -18.78 16.16
C THR A 140 -20.56 -17.70 15.11
N ALA A 141 -20.05 -17.89 13.89
CA ALA A 141 -20.36 -17.09 12.70
C ALA A 141 -21.73 -17.46 12.07
N GLU A 142 -22.74 -17.74 12.90
CA GLU A 142 -24.13 -17.85 12.45
C GLU A 142 -25.00 -16.99 13.37
N THR A 143 -25.68 -16.00 12.80
CA THR A 143 -26.64 -15.08 13.44
C THR A 143 -26.11 -13.71 13.88
N ILE A 144 -25.57 -12.91 12.95
CA ILE A 144 -25.78 -11.45 13.01
C ILE A 144 -26.37 -11.01 11.67
N GLN A 145 -27.68 -11.22 11.52
CA GLN A 145 -28.47 -10.54 10.51
C GLN A 145 -28.87 -9.16 11.04
N THR A 146 -28.36 -8.11 10.39
CA THR A 146 -29.10 -6.87 10.09
C THR A 146 -29.67 -6.02 11.23
N SER A 147 -28.92 -5.69 12.29
CA SER A 147 -29.41 -4.62 13.20
C SER A 147 -28.41 -3.68 13.87
N THR A 148 -27.10 -3.94 13.88
CA THR A 148 -26.17 -3.15 14.71
C THR A 148 -25.19 -2.23 13.99
N PHE A 149 -25.12 -2.26 12.65
CA PHE A 149 -24.32 -1.27 11.89
C PHE A 149 -25.07 0.04 11.63
N LEU A 150 -26.38 0.07 11.91
CA LEU A 150 -27.25 1.21 11.62
C LEU A 150 -27.40 2.20 12.79
N SER A 151 -26.74 2.00 13.93
CA SER A 151 -26.87 2.90 15.10
C SER A 151 -25.78 3.98 15.21
N LEU A 152 -24.84 4.07 14.26
CA LEU A 152 -23.86 5.17 14.23
C LEU A 152 -24.26 6.35 13.32
N PHE A 153 -25.36 6.25 12.57
CA PHE A 153 -25.82 7.32 11.66
C PHE A 153 -27.35 7.42 11.57
N GLU A 154 -28.08 7.52 12.69
CA GLU A 154 -29.38 8.21 12.65
C GLU A 154 -29.87 8.62 14.03
N SER A 155 -29.84 9.92 14.30
CA SER A 155 -30.79 10.58 15.21
C SER A 155 -30.68 12.09 15.01
N GLU A 156 -31.37 12.60 13.99
CA GLU A 156 -31.91 13.96 14.08
C GLU A 156 -33.26 13.90 14.82
N ASN A 157 -33.45 14.87 15.71
CA ASN A 157 -34.71 15.37 16.28
C ASN A 157 -35.20 14.78 17.64
N GLU A 158 -34.84 15.56 18.67
CA GLU A 158 -35.64 16.02 19.83
C GLU A 158 -36.20 14.99 20.84
N ALA A 159 -35.56 14.92 22.03
CA ALA A 159 -36.11 15.49 23.27
C ALA A 159 -35.12 15.38 24.46
N PHE A 160 -35.00 16.49 25.17
CA PHE A 160 -34.21 16.76 26.38
C PHE A 160 -34.40 15.72 27.49
N THR A 161 -33.32 15.01 27.86
CA THR A 161 -33.16 14.43 29.21
C THR A 161 -31.72 14.62 29.70
N THR A 162 -31.57 15.14 30.91
CA THR A 162 -30.33 15.56 31.55
C THR A 162 -29.80 14.46 32.47
N GLN A 163 -29.00 13.53 31.95
CA GLN A 163 -28.22 12.57 32.76
C GLN A 163 -26.86 12.26 32.07
N PRO A 164 -25.74 12.16 32.82
CA PRO A 164 -24.44 11.85 32.25
C PRO A 164 -24.31 10.35 31.82
N PRO A 165 -23.48 10.03 30.80
CA PRO A 165 -23.60 8.76 30.03
C PRO A 165 -23.10 7.48 30.71
N TRP A 166 -22.53 7.54 31.92
CA TRP A 166 -21.90 6.37 32.55
C TRP A 166 -22.88 5.48 33.34
N GLU A 167 -24.12 5.91 33.54
CA GLU A 167 -25.06 5.20 34.42
C GLU A 167 -26.02 4.25 33.68
N GLN A 168 -26.01 4.26 32.33
CA GLN A 168 -26.78 3.30 31.53
C GLN A 168 -26.12 1.93 31.35
N GLN A 169 -24.82 1.79 31.64
CA GLN A 169 -24.09 0.52 31.50
C GLN A 169 -24.45 -0.50 32.60
N ASN A 170 -24.97 -0.04 33.74
CA ASN A 170 -25.11 -0.87 34.94
C ASN A 170 -26.42 -1.68 35.02
N ASN A 171 -27.28 -1.60 33.99
CA ASN A 171 -28.56 -2.32 33.94
C ASN A 171 -28.57 -3.50 32.95
N ILE A 172 -27.45 -3.82 32.30
CA ILE A 172 -27.34 -5.00 31.41
C ILE A 172 -26.99 -6.28 32.22
N THR A 173 -26.51 -6.15 33.45
CA THR A 173 -26.13 -7.29 34.32
C THR A 173 -27.24 -7.80 35.24
N LYS A 174 -28.52 -7.63 34.87
CA LYS A 174 -29.65 -8.30 35.54
C LYS A 174 -30.58 -8.98 34.52
N GLY A 175 -30.02 -9.94 33.79
CA GLY A 175 -30.77 -10.94 33.04
C GLY A 175 -30.43 -12.32 33.58
N ASN A 176 -31.33 -12.91 34.37
CA ASN A 176 -31.26 -14.31 34.79
C ASN A 176 -32.16 -15.10 33.85
N HIS A 177 -31.60 -15.77 32.84
CA HIS A 177 -32.14 -16.97 32.20
C HIS A 177 -31.25 -17.42 31.02
N ASN A 178 -30.72 -18.64 31.14
CA ASN A 178 -30.24 -19.56 30.10
C ASN A 178 -30.53 -19.17 28.62
N ASP A 179 -29.67 -18.37 27.99
CA ASP A 179 -29.62 -18.22 26.54
C ASP A 179 -28.16 -18.17 26.09
N ASP A 180 -27.65 -19.30 25.56
CA ASP A 180 -26.28 -19.47 25.08
C ASP A 180 -26.05 -18.83 23.70
N ARG A 181 -26.49 -17.58 23.49
CA ARG A 181 -26.26 -16.85 22.23
C ARG A 181 -25.92 -15.38 22.48
N MET A 182 -24.73 -15.03 21.99
CA MET A 182 -24.17 -13.68 21.89
C MET A 182 -23.60 -13.11 23.21
N GLU A 183 -22.53 -13.73 23.71
CA GLU A 183 -21.56 -12.98 24.51
C GLU A 183 -20.90 -11.94 23.60
N LEU A 184 -21.31 -10.67 23.70
CA LEU A 184 -20.47 -9.57 23.24
C LEU A 184 -19.17 -9.62 24.04
N SER A 185 -18.11 -10.18 23.43
CA SER A 185 -16.78 -10.16 24.05
C SER A 185 -16.27 -8.73 24.06
N ILE A 186 -16.13 -8.20 25.26
CA ILE A 186 -15.51 -6.90 25.51
C ILE A 186 -13.99 -7.16 25.59
N CYS A 187 -13.20 -6.51 24.74
CA CYS A 187 -11.73 -6.59 24.81
C CYS A 187 -11.07 -5.23 24.92
N SER A 188 -9.79 -5.27 25.31
CA SER A 188 -8.94 -4.10 25.37
C SER A 188 -8.37 -3.75 24.00
N LEU A 189 -7.79 -2.54 23.87
CA LEU A 189 -7.06 -2.17 22.65
C LEU A 189 -5.89 -3.12 22.37
N GLU A 190 -5.29 -3.70 23.41
CA GLU A 190 -4.21 -4.67 23.31
C GLU A 190 -4.64 -5.94 22.56
N ASP A 191 -5.86 -6.42 22.83
CA ASP A 191 -6.43 -7.61 22.18
C ASP A 191 -6.77 -7.36 20.71
N ILE A 192 -7.24 -6.16 20.38
CA ILE A 192 -7.48 -5.73 18.99
C ILE A 192 -6.18 -5.62 18.22
N CYS A 193 -5.14 -5.05 18.84
CA CYS A 193 -3.84 -4.86 18.21
C CYS A 193 -3.04 -6.16 18.09
N GLY A 194 -3.21 -7.12 19.00
CA GLY A 194 -2.48 -8.39 18.96
C GLY A 194 -0.96 -8.23 19.08
N PHE A 195 -0.20 -9.13 18.44
CA PHE A 195 1.29 -9.14 18.43
C PHE A 195 1.97 -9.23 19.81
N GLY A 196 1.33 -9.92 20.77
CA GLY A 196 1.87 -10.04 22.13
C GLY A 196 1.68 -8.80 23.00
N GLY A 197 0.90 -7.83 22.53
CA GLY A 197 0.41 -6.71 23.32
C GLY A 197 1.29 -5.45 23.27
N PHE A 198 1.26 -4.66 24.35
CA PHE A 198 2.03 -3.43 24.49
C PHE A 198 3.00 -3.51 25.68
N ALA A 199 4.19 -2.90 25.58
CA ALA A 199 5.12 -2.87 26.72
C ALA A 199 4.52 -2.18 27.95
N ASN A 200 3.69 -1.15 27.74
CA ASN A 200 2.80 -0.63 28.77
C ASN A 200 1.38 -0.53 28.22
N LYS A 201 0.39 -1.07 28.95
CA LYS A 201 -1.03 -1.07 28.55
C LYS A 201 -1.61 0.31 28.21
N LYS A 202 -1.01 1.40 28.71
CA LYS A 202 -1.44 2.79 28.47
C LYS A 202 -0.75 3.46 27.29
N THR A 203 0.35 2.90 26.77
CA THR A 203 1.15 3.51 25.71
C THR A 203 1.34 2.52 24.57
N PRO A 204 0.59 2.67 23.46
CA PRO A 204 0.77 1.84 22.28
C PRO A 204 2.18 2.05 21.68
N ASP A 205 2.85 0.96 21.33
CA ASP A 205 4.28 0.94 20.94
C ASP A 205 4.57 0.08 19.69
N GLN A 206 3.56 -0.22 18.88
CA GLN A 206 3.70 -1.09 17.69
C GLN A 206 4.19 -0.33 16.44
N ALA A 207 5.36 0.30 16.52
CA ALA A 207 5.95 1.10 15.44
C ALA A 207 6.29 0.28 14.17
N PHE A 208 6.46 -1.04 14.29
CA PHE A 208 6.68 -1.93 13.14
C PHE A 208 5.54 -1.87 12.10
N ARG A 209 4.36 -1.38 12.50
CA ARG A 209 3.20 -1.12 11.64
C ARG A 209 3.40 -0.01 10.62
N PHE A 210 4.57 0.61 10.54
CA PHE A 210 4.96 1.40 9.35
C PHE A 210 5.52 0.54 8.22
N LEU A 211 6.06 -0.64 8.53
CA LEU A 211 6.70 -1.55 7.57
C LEU A 211 5.81 -2.74 7.20
N THR A 212 5.20 -3.41 8.17
CA THR A 212 4.35 -4.58 7.93
C THR A 212 3.20 -4.36 6.93
N PRO A 213 2.54 -3.18 6.85
CA PRO A 213 1.41 -3.00 5.94
C PRO A 213 1.81 -3.05 4.46
N LEU A 214 3.11 -2.93 4.12
CA LEU A 214 3.58 -3.07 2.74
C LEU A 214 3.30 -4.47 2.19
N PHE A 215 3.18 -5.46 3.07
CA PHE A 215 3.01 -6.86 2.71
C PHE A 215 1.58 -7.36 2.87
N VAL A 216 0.85 -6.78 3.82
CA VAL A 216 -0.53 -7.17 4.18
C VAL A 216 -1.52 -6.63 3.14
N HIS A 217 -2.51 -7.43 2.74
CA HIS A 217 -3.52 -7.04 1.74
C HIS A 217 -4.93 -7.34 2.26
N SER A 218 -5.94 -6.56 1.86
CA SER A 218 -7.31 -6.72 2.38
C SER A 218 -8.08 -7.88 1.76
N GLY A 219 -7.56 -8.47 0.69
CA GLY A 219 -8.17 -9.58 -0.02
C GLY A 219 -7.63 -9.76 -1.43
N LEU A 220 -8.12 -10.78 -2.12
CA LEU A 220 -7.61 -11.21 -3.43
C LEU A 220 -7.73 -10.12 -4.50
N VAL A 221 -8.83 -9.35 -4.49
CA VAL A 221 -9.06 -8.28 -5.47
C VAL A 221 -8.06 -7.15 -5.23
N HIS A 222 -7.91 -6.69 -3.99
CA HIS A 222 -6.97 -5.63 -3.64
C HIS A 222 -5.52 -6.03 -3.95
N TRP A 223 -5.12 -7.26 -3.63
CA TRP A 223 -3.80 -7.79 -3.99
C TRP A 223 -3.60 -7.84 -5.50
N GLY A 224 -4.57 -8.35 -6.27
CA GLY A 224 -4.49 -8.39 -7.73
C GLY A 224 -4.29 -7.00 -8.35
N LEU A 225 -5.06 -6.00 -7.89
CA LEU A 225 -4.94 -4.61 -8.35
C LEU A 225 -3.59 -3.99 -7.99
N ASN A 226 -3.09 -4.26 -6.77
CA ASN A 226 -1.75 -3.85 -6.36
C ASN A 226 -0.66 -4.49 -7.22
N MET A 227 -0.80 -5.78 -7.56
CA MET A 227 0.18 -6.49 -8.39
C MET A 227 0.18 -5.95 -9.81
N ILE A 228 -0.99 -5.66 -10.38
CA ILE A 228 -1.09 -5.01 -11.70
C ILE A 228 -0.36 -3.67 -11.67
N ALA A 229 -0.59 -2.83 -10.65
CA ALA A 229 0.06 -1.53 -10.53
C ALA A 229 1.58 -1.65 -10.35
N LEU A 230 2.02 -2.53 -9.44
CA LEU A 230 3.44 -2.76 -9.13
C LEU A 230 4.20 -3.33 -10.34
N VAL A 231 3.65 -4.32 -11.05
CA VAL A 231 4.25 -4.94 -12.24
C VAL A 231 4.33 -3.95 -13.40
N SER A 232 3.31 -3.08 -13.56
CA SER A 232 3.25 -2.11 -14.66
C SER A 232 4.43 -1.14 -14.69
N ILE A 233 4.93 -0.74 -13.52
CA ILE A 233 6.07 0.19 -13.38
C ILE A 233 7.36 -0.50 -12.90
N GLY A 234 7.24 -1.50 -12.03
CA GLY A 234 8.35 -2.05 -11.24
C GLY A 234 9.40 -2.73 -12.09
N PHE A 235 9.00 -3.59 -13.04
CA PHE A 235 9.95 -4.28 -13.93
C PHE A 235 10.79 -3.31 -14.77
N LYS A 236 10.17 -2.24 -15.26
CA LYS A 236 10.86 -1.22 -16.08
C LYS A 236 11.82 -0.42 -15.20
N LEU A 237 11.33 0.02 -14.04
CA LEU A 237 12.11 0.86 -13.14
C LEU A 237 13.29 0.09 -12.53
N GLU A 238 13.15 -1.17 -12.17
CA GLU A 238 14.25 -1.99 -11.64
C GLU A 238 15.35 -2.26 -12.68
N ARG A 239 14.99 -2.48 -13.95
CA ARG A 239 15.99 -2.65 -15.01
C ARG A 239 16.86 -1.41 -15.20
N LEU A 240 16.35 -0.24 -14.82
CA LEU A 240 17.03 1.05 -14.91
C LEU A 240 17.73 1.41 -13.59
N MET A 241 17.09 1.13 -12.47
CA MET A 241 17.58 1.31 -11.11
C MET A 241 17.96 -0.05 -10.56
N SER A 242 19.24 -0.42 -10.66
CA SER A 242 19.84 -1.65 -10.12
C SER A 242 19.07 -2.23 -8.91
N GLY A 243 18.81 -3.53 -8.87
CA GLY A 243 17.85 -4.17 -7.95
C GLY A 243 17.89 -3.70 -6.49
N TRP A 244 19.08 -3.50 -5.91
CA TRP A 244 19.21 -3.02 -4.53
C TRP A 244 18.72 -1.56 -4.33
N ARG A 245 18.99 -0.66 -5.29
CA ARG A 245 18.51 0.74 -5.26
C ARG A 245 17.00 0.78 -5.40
N PHE A 246 16.45 -0.05 -6.28
CA PHE A 246 15.01 -0.20 -6.42
C PHE A 246 14.39 -0.70 -5.11
N GLY A 247 14.98 -1.72 -4.48
CA GLY A 247 14.50 -2.27 -3.21
C GLY A 247 14.52 -1.24 -2.07
N VAL A 248 15.60 -0.48 -1.94
CA VAL A 248 15.71 0.61 -0.96
C VAL A 248 14.65 1.68 -1.22
N ALA A 249 14.47 2.10 -2.48
CA ALA A 249 13.45 3.07 -2.84
C ALA A 249 12.03 2.56 -2.52
N TYR A 250 11.74 1.30 -2.83
CA TYR A 250 10.45 0.65 -2.55
C TYR A 250 10.12 0.62 -1.05
N VAL A 251 11.07 0.18 -0.23
CA VAL A 251 10.85 0.05 1.23
C VAL A 251 10.76 1.42 1.90
N ILE A 252 11.72 2.31 1.64
CA ILE A 252 11.77 3.63 2.29
C ILE A 252 10.54 4.44 1.92
N SER A 253 10.20 4.52 0.62
CA SER A 253 9.04 5.30 0.20
C SER A 253 7.72 4.76 0.74
N GLY A 254 7.58 3.43 0.88
CA GLY A 254 6.43 2.81 1.54
C GLY A 254 6.33 3.16 3.01
N ILE A 255 7.43 3.09 3.76
CA ILE A 255 7.48 3.50 5.18
C ILE A 255 7.07 4.98 5.31
N PHE A 256 7.67 5.87 4.52
CA PHE A 256 7.34 7.29 4.55
C PHE A 256 5.87 7.54 4.17
N GLY A 257 5.35 6.86 3.14
CA GLY A 257 3.93 6.94 2.78
C GLY A 257 3.01 6.51 3.94
N ASN A 258 3.37 5.44 4.66
CA ASN A 258 2.64 4.99 5.83
C ASN A 258 2.72 5.99 6.99
N VAL A 259 3.89 6.59 7.23
CA VAL A 259 4.07 7.65 8.23
C VAL A 259 3.21 8.87 7.90
N PHE A 260 3.25 9.35 6.66
CA PHE A 260 2.42 10.47 6.21
C PHE A 260 0.93 10.15 6.39
N GLY A 261 0.48 9.00 5.89
CA GLY A 261 -0.93 8.65 6.02
C GLY A 261 -1.35 8.38 7.48
N ALA A 262 -0.47 7.97 8.39
CA ALA A 262 -0.81 7.82 9.82
C ALA A 262 -1.03 9.18 10.52
N ASN A 263 -0.47 10.25 9.96
CA ASN A 263 -0.62 11.60 10.46
C ASN A 263 -1.80 12.35 9.84
N PHE A 264 -2.06 12.14 8.55
CA PHE A 264 -3.08 12.90 7.81
C PHE A 264 -4.39 12.14 7.54
N ALA A 265 -4.40 10.80 7.61
CA ALA A 265 -5.63 10.03 7.44
C ALA A 265 -6.35 9.82 8.79
N LEU A 266 -7.63 9.44 8.70
CA LEU A 266 -8.44 9.11 9.87
C LEU A 266 -7.79 7.95 10.66
N PRO A 267 -7.53 8.12 11.97
CA PRO A 267 -6.77 7.14 12.74
C PRO A 267 -7.54 5.83 12.97
N THR A 268 -8.87 5.85 12.89
CA THR A 268 -9.74 4.68 13.06
C THR A 268 -9.85 3.82 11.80
N THR A 269 -9.21 4.22 10.69
CA THR A 269 -9.25 3.45 9.44
C THR A 269 -7.91 2.72 9.23
N PRO A 270 -7.88 1.38 9.30
CA PRO A 270 -6.67 0.65 8.99
C PRO A 270 -6.33 0.77 7.50
N LYS A 271 -5.04 0.88 7.18
CA LYS A 271 -4.53 0.94 5.81
C LYS A 271 -3.41 -0.06 5.61
N LEU A 272 -3.28 -0.57 4.40
CA LEU A 272 -2.44 -1.72 4.07
C LEU A 272 -2.18 -1.75 2.56
N GLY A 273 -1.39 -2.71 2.11
CA GLY A 273 -1.02 -2.91 0.72
C GLY A 273 0.27 -2.20 0.33
N CYS A 274 0.83 -2.64 -0.80
CA CYS A 274 2.07 -2.05 -1.34
C CYS A 274 1.87 -0.67 -2.00
N GLY A 275 0.63 -0.16 -2.05
CA GLY A 275 0.27 1.08 -2.72
C GLY A 275 1.15 2.28 -2.33
N ALA A 276 1.50 2.41 -1.04
CA ALA A 276 2.40 3.47 -0.56
C ALA A 276 3.77 3.42 -1.27
N SER A 277 4.35 2.23 -1.42
CA SER A 277 5.60 2.02 -2.17
C SER A 277 5.43 2.28 -3.66
N VAL A 278 4.30 1.87 -4.26
CA VAL A 278 4.01 2.13 -5.69
C VAL A 278 3.98 3.63 -5.97
N PHE A 279 3.30 4.44 -5.15
CA PHE A 279 3.30 5.90 -5.31
C PHE A 279 4.69 6.51 -5.09
N GLY A 280 5.47 5.95 -4.17
CA GLY A 280 6.88 6.31 -3.98
C GLY A 280 7.73 6.09 -5.24
N LEU A 281 7.61 4.92 -5.86
CA LEU A 281 8.29 4.60 -7.13
C LEU A 281 7.80 5.50 -8.28
N MET A 282 6.52 5.88 -8.32
CA MET A 282 6.05 6.91 -9.26
C MET A 282 6.73 8.25 -9.01
N GLY A 283 6.91 8.64 -7.74
CA GLY A 283 7.66 9.83 -7.34
C GLY A 283 9.10 9.84 -7.90
N CYS A 284 9.78 8.69 -7.91
CA CYS A 284 11.08 8.56 -8.55
C CYS A 284 11.00 8.92 -10.04
N ILE A 285 9.94 8.53 -10.74
CA ILE A 285 9.76 8.86 -12.16
C ILE A 285 9.42 10.34 -12.38
N PHE A 286 8.69 10.98 -11.46
CA PHE A 286 8.50 12.44 -11.48
C PHE A 286 9.82 13.18 -11.34
N ILE A 287 10.65 12.78 -10.38
CA ILE A 287 11.98 13.38 -10.15
C ILE A 287 12.85 13.19 -11.39
N ASP A 288 12.84 11.98 -11.95
CA ASP A 288 13.59 11.60 -13.14
C ASP A 288 13.21 12.46 -14.37
N LEU A 289 11.92 12.72 -14.58
CA LEU A 289 11.43 13.64 -15.60
C LEU A 289 11.84 15.10 -15.33
N GLY A 290 11.81 15.54 -14.06
CA GLY A 290 12.21 16.88 -13.65
C GLY A 290 13.70 17.15 -13.87
N LEU A 291 14.56 16.19 -13.52
CA LEU A 291 16.01 16.29 -13.72
C LEU A 291 16.39 16.34 -15.21
N ARG A 292 15.61 15.68 -16.07
CA ARG A 292 15.82 15.66 -17.53
C ARG A 292 14.88 16.58 -18.31
N TRP A 293 14.30 17.56 -17.64
CA TRP A 293 13.29 18.46 -18.22
C TRP A 293 13.77 19.13 -19.51
N HIS A 294 15.04 19.56 -19.55
CA HIS A 294 15.62 20.25 -20.70
C HIS A 294 16.12 19.31 -21.81
N THR A 295 16.39 18.04 -21.51
CA THR A 295 16.89 17.05 -22.48
C THR A 295 15.74 16.37 -23.23
N VAL A 296 14.58 16.24 -22.59
CA VAL A 296 13.40 15.62 -23.17
C VAL A 296 12.75 16.58 -24.17
N GLN A 297 12.45 16.12 -25.40
CA GLN A 297 11.88 16.97 -26.46
C GLN A 297 10.51 17.56 -26.10
N HIS A 298 9.69 16.86 -25.30
CA HIS A 298 8.33 17.28 -24.94
C HIS A 298 7.98 17.01 -23.45
N PRO A 299 8.64 17.69 -22.49
CA PRO A 299 8.55 17.35 -21.08
C PRO A 299 7.13 17.52 -20.52
N PHE A 300 6.41 18.55 -20.96
CA PHE A 300 5.02 18.79 -20.53
C PHE A 300 4.06 17.66 -20.95
N ARG A 301 4.24 17.07 -22.13
CA ARG A 301 3.41 15.93 -22.58
C ARG A 301 3.67 14.70 -21.70
N HIS A 302 4.91 14.46 -21.31
CA HIS A 302 5.26 13.38 -20.38
C HIS A 302 4.72 13.65 -18.97
N LEU A 303 4.76 14.90 -18.51
CA LEU A 303 4.20 15.29 -17.22
C LEU A 303 2.69 15.04 -17.16
N VAL A 304 1.94 15.47 -18.18
CA VAL A 304 0.49 15.23 -18.26
C VAL A 304 0.17 13.73 -18.28
N LYS A 305 0.92 12.93 -19.05
CA LYS A 305 0.76 11.47 -19.07
C LYS A 305 1.00 10.85 -17.70
N LEU A 306 2.05 11.30 -17.00
CA LEU A 306 2.40 10.80 -15.67
C LEU A 306 1.31 11.13 -14.66
N PHE A 307 0.75 12.35 -14.67
CA PHE A 307 -0.39 12.72 -13.83
C PHE A 307 -1.64 11.88 -14.10
N VAL A 308 -2.01 11.68 -15.38
CA VAL A 308 -3.16 10.84 -15.76
C VAL A 308 -2.95 9.40 -15.29
N PHE A 309 -1.74 8.88 -15.44
CA PHE A 309 -1.39 7.54 -14.98
C PHE A 309 -1.48 7.40 -13.45
N THR A 310 -0.88 8.33 -12.71
CA THR A 310 -0.96 8.35 -11.24
C THR A 310 -2.41 8.47 -10.75
N SER A 311 -3.24 9.29 -11.40
CA SER A 311 -4.67 9.40 -11.07
C SER A 311 -5.43 8.08 -11.29
N LYS A 312 -5.17 7.38 -12.41
CA LYS A 312 -5.77 6.06 -12.66
C LYS A 312 -5.35 5.03 -11.62
N VAL A 313 -4.06 4.98 -11.29
CA VAL A 313 -3.56 4.05 -10.26
C VAL A 313 -4.11 4.40 -8.88
N TYR A 314 -4.23 5.69 -8.55
CA TYR A 314 -4.93 6.14 -7.34
C TYR A 314 -6.36 5.65 -7.29
N HIS A 315 -7.13 5.80 -8.37
CA HIS A 315 -8.50 5.31 -8.41
C HIS A 315 -8.57 3.78 -8.27
N ILE A 316 -7.62 3.05 -8.86
CA ILE A 316 -7.57 1.58 -8.79
C ILE A 316 -7.15 1.08 -7.40
N ILE A 317 -6.19 1.70 -6.74
CA ILE A 317 -5.70 1.23 -5.45
C ILE A 317 -6.55 1.83 -4.31
N VAL A 318 -6.59 3.16 -4.23
CA VAL A 318 -7.09 3.86 -3.05
C VAL A 318 -8.61 3.94 -3.01
N ASN A 319 -9.28 4.16 -4.15
CA ASN A 319 -10.74 4.25 -4.14
C ASN A 319 -11.40 2.93 -3.73
N ASN A 320 -10.79 1.81 -4.10
CA ASN A 320 -11.22 0.50 -3.64
C ASN A 320 -10.96 0.32 -2.12
N ASP A 321 -9.92 0.93 -1.54
CA ASP A 321 -9.67 0.84 -0.08
C ASP A 321 -10.66 1.62 0.80
N HIS A 322 -11.42 2.55 0.21
CA HIS A 322 -12.44 3.31 0.94
C HIS A 322 -13.78 2.57 1.01
N THR A 323 -13.99 1.55 0.19
CA THR A 323 -15.21 0.72 0.21
C THR A 323 -15.14 -0.44 1.21
N ILE A 324 -14.14 -0.43 2.10
CA ILE A 324 -14.00 -1.39 3.22
C ILE A 324 -14.88 -0.97 4.42
N ASN A 325 -15.51 0.21 4.37
CA ASN A 325 -16.43 0.73 5.39
C ASN A 325 -17.90 0.47 5.03
#